data_AF-A0AAD5UMT1-F1
#
_entry.id   AF-A0AAD5UMT1-F1
#
_cell.length_a   1.000
_cell.length_b   1.000
_cell.length_c   1.000
_cell.angle_alpha   90.00
_cell.angle_beta   90.00
_cell.angle_gamma   90.00
#
_symmetry.space_group_name_H-M   'P 1'
#
loop_
_entity.id
_entity.type
_entity.pdbx_description
1 polymer ?
#
loop_
_entity_poly.entity_id
_entity_poly.type
_entity_poly.pdbx_seq_one_letter_code
_entity_poly.pdbx_strand_id
1 'polypeptide(L)'
;MSEVKISPFPEIDSTINPYDRTAVLKSKETFLKDQLVRVKEIEYLRNKLRWCYYREGVNHLQKCRHLSVQYIDLLKEMENGWFKGYKFPYPEVNEQ
;
A
#
# COMPACT_ATOMS: atom_id res chain seq x y z
N MET A 1 -11.88 -4.80 -18.90
CA MET A 1 -12.33 -4.95 -17.49
C MET A 1 -11.37 -4.16 -16.62
N SER A 2 -11.89 -3.31 -15.73
CA SER A 2 -11.12 -2.27 -15.03
C SER A 2 -10.17 -2.86 -13.98
N GLU A 3 -8.89 -2.55 -14.12
CA GLU A 3 -7.84 -2.87 -13.15
C GLU A 3 -8.02 -2.07 -11.86
N VAL A 4 -7.67 -2.66 -10.70
CA VAL A 4 -7.69 -1.94 -9.43
C VAL A 4 -6.36 -1.23 -9.28
N LYS A 5 -6.39 0.11 -9.28
CA LYS A 5 -5.19 0.92 -8.99
C LYS A 5 -4.96 0.93 -7.48
N ILE A 6 -3.76 0.59 -7.07
CA ILE A 6 -3.34 0.61 -5.66
C ILE A 6 -2.37 1.74 -5.46
N SER A 7 -2.51 2.44 -4.33
CA SER A 7 -1.66 3.55 -3.95
C SER A 7 -0.20 3.10 -3.77
N PRO A 8 0.77 3.95 -4.15
CA PRO A 8 2.18 3.66 -3.93
C PRO A 8 2.48 3.56 -2.42
N PHE A 9 3.67 3.03 -2.08
CA PHE A 9 4.10 3.03 -0.68
C PHE A 9 4.26 4.47 -0.19
N PRO A 10 3.88 4.78 1.07
CA PRO A 10 4.10 6.11 1.60
C PRO A 10 5.58 6.36 1.86
N GLU A 11 5.98 7.57 1.52
CA GLU A 11 7.32 8.09 1.76
C GLU A 11 7.27 9.15 2.86
N ILE A 12 8.36 9.26 3.61
CA ILE A 12 8.48 10.23 4.70
C ILE A 12 9.23 11.42 4.14
N ASP A 13 8.64 12.60 4.23
CA ASP A 13 9.28 13.85 3.82
C ASP A 13 10.53 14.11 4.69
N SER A 14 11.70 14.10 4.06
CA SER A 14 12.98 14.32 4.74
C SER A 14 13.21 15.79 5.13
N THR A 15 12.39 16.72 4.64
CA THR A 15 12.53 18.16 4.92
C THR A 15 11.90 18.58 6.25
N ILE A 16 11.20 17.68 6.94
CA ILE A 16 10.56 17.95 8.22
C ILE A 16 11.60 18.25 9.30
N ASN A 17 11.44 19.39 9.99
CA ASN A 17 12.27 19.74 11.12
C ASN A 17 12.07 18.72 12.27
N PRO A 18 13.11 17.94 12.64
CA PRO A 18 13.00 16.91 13.68
C PRO A 18 12.70 17.47 15.07
N TYR A 19 13.06 18.73 15.31
CA TYR A 19 12.86 19.40 16.60
C TYR A 19 11.42 19.93 16.75
N ASP A 20 10.68 20.10 15.66
CA ASP A 20 9.26 20.46 15.71
C ASP A 20 8.40 19.21 15.93
N ARG A 21 8.00 19.03 17.18
CA ARG A 21 7.14 17.90 17.60
C ARG A 21 5.81 17.86 16.85
N THR A 22 5.24 19.01 16.51
CA THR A 22 3.94 19.07 15.84
C THR A 22 4.04 18.59 14.39
N ALA A 23 5.10 19.01 13.69
CA ALA A 23 5.39 18.56 12.34
C ALA A 23 5.68 17.05 12.28
N VAL A 24 6.47 16.52 13.20
CA VAL A 24 6.78 15.08 13.29
C VAL A 24 5.51 14.25 13.53
N LEU A 25 4.65 14.68 14.46
CA LEU A 25 3.40 13.97 14.75
C LEU A 25 2.46 13.94 13.53
N LYS A 26 2.34 15.08 12.83
CA LYS A 26 1.53 15.18 11.61
C LYS A 26 2.07 14.26 10.51
N SER A 27 3.38 14.24 10.32
CA SER A 27 4.06 13.34 9.37
C SER A 27 3.75 11.87 9.66
N LYS A 28 3.88 11.47 10.92
CA LYS A 28 3.55 10.11 11.35
C LYS A 28 2.08 9.77 11.11
N GLU A 29 1.18 10.69 11.42
CA GLU A 29 -0.26 10.50 11.19
C GLU A 29 -0.57 10.29 9.71
N THR A 30 -0.03 11.12 8.82
CA THR A 30 -0.20 10.97 7.37
C THR A 30 0.35 9.64 6.87
N PHE A 31 1.58 9.30 7.28
CA PHE A 31 2.21 8.02 6.91
C PHE A 31 1.34 6.81 7.29
N LEU A 32 0.79 6.81 8.51
CA LEU A 32 -0.08 5.74 8.98
C LEU A 32 -1.41 5.70 8.22
N LYS A 33 -2.01 6.85 7.91
CA LYS A 33 -3.25 6.92 7.10
C LYS A 33 -3.03 6.31 5.72
N ASP A 34 -1.94 6.64 5.05
CA ASP A 34 -1.63 6.13 3.72
C ASP A 34 -1.37 4.61 3.74
N GLN A 35 -0.66 4.11 4.77
CA GLN A 35 -0.50 2.67 5.00
C GLN A 35 -1.86 1.97 5.15
N LEU A 36 -2.80 2.56 5.90
CA LEU A 36 -4.13 2.00 6.10
C LEU A 36 -4.96 2.02 4.82
N VAL A 37 -4.90 3.09 4.04
CA VAL A 37 -5.56 3.19 2.73
C VAL A 37 -5.09 2.05 1.82
N ARG A 38 -3.78 1.84 1.73
CA ARG A 38 -3.20 0.74 0.94
C ARG A 38 -3.72 -0.63 1.38
N VAL A 39 -3.76 -0.91 2.69
CA VAL A 39 -4.32 -2.16 3.23
C VAL A 39 -5.79 -2.33 2.82
N LYS A 40 -6.57 -1.25 2.83
CA LYS A 40 -7.99 -1.28 2.42
C LYS A 40 -8.16 -1.48 0.92
N GLU A 41 -7.29 -0.94 0.09
CA GLU A 41 -7.29 -1.19 -1.36
C GLU A 41 -7.01 -2.65 -1.69
N ILE A 42 -6.07 -3.27 -0.97
CA ILE A 42 -5.76 -4.70 -1.08
C ILE A 42 -6.96 -5.55 -0.65
N GLU A 43 -7.57 -5.22 0.49
CA GLU A 43 -8.77 -5.90 0.99
C GLU A 43 -9.92 -5.81 -0.03
N TYR A 44 -10.10 -4.63 -0.63
CA TYR A 44 -11.07 -4.39 -1.68
C TYR A 44 -10.81 -5.27 -2.92
N LEU A 45 -9.55 -5.36 -3.40
CA LEU A 45 -9.20 -6.23 -4.52
C LEU A 45 -9.51 -7.71 -4.20
N ARG A 46 -9.16 -8.17 -3.00
CA ARG A 46 -9.45 -9.55 -2.56
C ARG A 46 -10.96 -9.82 -2.53
N ASN A 47 -11.76 -8.87 -2.05
CA ASN A 47 -13.21 -8.98 -2.02
C ASN A 47 -13.81 -8.97 -3.44
N LYS A 48 -13.30 -8.11 -4.34
CA LYS A 48 -13.68 -8.08 -5.74
C LYS A 48 -13.36 -9.39 -6.45
N LEU A 49 -12.19 -9.97 -6.19
CA LEU A 49 -11.80 -11.29 -6.68
C LEU A 49 -12.80 -12.33 -6.20
N ARG A 50 -13.02 -12.43 -4.89
CA ARG A 50 -13.98 -13.37 -4.28
C ARG A 50 -15.38 -13.25 -4.90
N TRP A 51 -15.85 -12.03 -5.13
CA TRP A 51 -17.14 -11.78 -5.77
C TRP A 51 -17.17 -12.22 -7.24
N CYS A 52 -16.08 -12.01 -7.99
CA CYS A 52 -15.94 -12.51 -9.36
C CYS A 52 -16.05 -14.04 -9.41
N TYR A 53 -15.38 -14.74 -8.48
CA TYR A 53 -15.50 -16.21 -8.36
C TYR A 53 -16.95 -16.65 -8.09
N TYR A 54 -17.67 -15.96 -7.19
CA TYR A 54 -19.06 -16.28 -6.89
C TYR A 54 -20.00 -16.03 -8.08
N ARG A 55 -19.78 -14.94 -8.83
CA ARG A 55 -20.66 -14.55 -9.95
C ARG A 55 -20.46 -15.41 -11.19
N GLU A 56 -19.21 -15.71 -11.55
CA GLU A 56 -18.90 -16.41 -12.80
C GLU A 56 -18.94 -17.95 -12.66
N GLY A 57 -18.82 -18.47 -11.44
CA GLY A 57 -18.84 -19.90 -11.16
C GLY A 57 -17.74 -20.65 -11.90
N VAL A 58 -18.12 -21.56 -12.80
CA VAL A 58 -17.18 -22.41 -13.55
C VAL A 58 -16.27 -21.61 -14.50
N ASN A 59 -16.69 -20.42 -14.95
CA ASN A 59 -15.97 -19.60 -15.93
C ASN A 59 -14.92 -18.65 -15.31
N HIS A 60 -14.66 -18.73 -14.01
CA HIS A 60 -13.77 -17.81 -13.31
C HIS A 60 -12.33 -17.80 -13.86
N LEU A 61 -11.86 -18.92 -14.43
CA LEU A 61 -10.49 -19.04 -14.98
C LEU A 61 -10.23 -18.10 -16.15
N GLN A 62 -11.24 -17.79 -16.97
CA GLN A 62 -11.09 -16.88 -18.10
C GLN A 62 -11.40 -15.44 -17.69
N LYS A 63 -12.50 -15.24 -16.96
CA LYS A 63 -13.01 -13.91 -16.65
C LYS A 63 -12.32 -13.26 -15.46
N CYS A 64 -11.97 -14.01 -14.41
CA CYS A 64 -11.37 -13.46 -13.19
C CYS A 64 -9.83 -13.48 -13.19
N ARG A 65 -9.18 -14.01 -14.25
CA ARG A 65 -7.72 -14.17 -14.35
C ARG A 65 -6.94 -12.88 -14.09
N HIS A 66 -7.40 -11.76 -14.65
CA HIS A 66 -6.76 -10.47 -14.48
C HIS A 66 -6.70 -10.03 -13.01
N LEU A 67 -7.79 -10.24 -12.25
CA LEU A 67 -7.83 -9.93 -10.82
C LEU A 67 -6.94 -10.89 -10.02
N SER A 68 -6.87 -12.18 -10.38
CA SER A 68 -6.00 -13.13 -9.69
C SER A 68 -4.52 -12.84 -9.94
N VAL A 69 -4.15 -12.47 -11.16
CA VAL A 69 -2.77 -12.08 -11.49
C VAL A 69 -2.38 -10.83 -10.70
N GLN A 70 -3.22 -9.78 -10.71
CA GLN A 70 -2.99 -8.58 -9.91
C GLN A 70 -2.84 -8.90 -8.41
N TYR A 71 -3.70 -9.76 -7.87
CA TYR A 71 -3.61 -10.16 -6.46
C TYR A 71 -2.31 -10.91 -6.14
N ILE A 72 -1.87 -11.81 -7.02
CA ILE A 72 -0.59 -12.53 -6.85
C ILE A 72 0.60 -11.58 -6.93
N ASP A 73 0.60 -10.64 -7.86
CA ASP A 73 1.69 -9.67 -8.01
C ASP A 73 1.81 -8.78 -6.77
N LEU A 74 0.70 -8.42 -6.15
CA LEU A 74 0.69 -7.71 -4.86
C LEU A 74 1.20 -8.55 -3.71
N LEU A 75 0.86 -9.85 -3.66
CA LEU A 75 1.38 -10.74 -2.63
C LEU A 75 2.92 -10.85 -2.70
N LYS A 76 3.48 -10.88 -3.91
CA LYS A 76 4.94 -10.84 -4.10
C LYS A 76 5.53 -9.51 -3.66
N GLU A 77 4.87 -8.39 -3.99
CA GLU A 77 5.30 -7.08 -3.53
C GLU A 77 5.27 -6.97 -2.00
N MET A 78 4.28 -7.58 -1.35
CA MET A 78 4.18 -7.66 0.11
C MET A 78 5.30 -8.49 0.74
N GLU A 79 5.69 -9.60 0.11
CA GLU A 79 6.79 -10.44 0.59
C GLU A 79 8.10 -9.65 0.66
N ASN A 80 8.31 -8.72 -0.28
CA ASN A 80 9.48 -7.86 -0.35
C ASN A 80 9.50 -6.69 0.67
N GLY A 81 8.48 -6.57 1.52
CA GLY A 81 8.43 -5.55 2.58
C GLY A 81 7.06 -4.88 2.71
N TRP A 82 6.08 -5.63 3.22
CA TRP A 82 4.70 -5.16 3.45
C TRP A 82 4.66 -3.92 4.35
N PHE A 83 5.32 -3.99 5.51
CA PHE A 83 5.28 -2.96 6.53
C PHE A 83 6.64 -2.29 6.68
N LYS A 84 6.72 -1.04 6.24
CA LYS A 84 7.84 -0.17 6.56
C LYS A 84 7.48 0.58 7.84
N GLY A 85 8.29 0.45 8.88
CA GLY A 85 8.15 1.26 10.07
C GLY A 85 8.33 2.74 9.73
N TYR A 86 7.62 3.61 10.45
CA TYR A 86 7.87 5.05 10.35
C TYR A 86 9.32 5.34 10.77
N LYS A 87 10.13 5.84 9.84
CA LYS A 87 11.49 6.29 10.13
C LYS A 87 11.43 7.74 10.58
N PHE A 88 12.02 8.02 11.74
CA PHE A 88 12.12 9.39 12.22
C PHE A 88 12.97 10.21 11.24
N PRO A 89 12.53 11.42 10.84
CA PRO A 89 13.34 12.28 9.98
C PRO A 89 14.55 12.75 10.81
N TYR A 90 15.74 12.25 10.48
CA TYR A 90 16.99 12.80 11.01
C TYR A 90 17.52 13.80 9.99
N PRO A 91 18.09 14.93 10.43
CA PRO A 91 18.77 15.80 9.49
C PRO A 91 19.97 15.03 8.94
N GLU A 92 20.12 14.97 7.62
CA GLU A 92 21.30 14.35 7.02
C GLU A 92 22.53 15.15 7.47
N VAL A 93 23.35 14.53 8.32
CA VAL A 93 24.65 15.09 8.70
C VAL A 93 25.55 14.89 7.49
N ASN A 94 25.74 15.94 6.69
CA ASN A 94 26.71 15.92 5.62
C ASN A 94 28.10 15.78 6.26
N GLU A 95 28.70 14.59 6.20
CA GLU A 95 30.13 14.42 6.47
C GLU A 95 30.89 15.26 5.44
N GLN A 96 31.59 16.29 5.92
CA GLN A 96 32.55 17.08 5.16
C GLN A 96 33.90 16.37 5.09
#